data_AF-A0AAV5MQ21-F1
#
_entry.id   AF-A0AAV5MQ21-F1
#
_cell.length_a   1.000
_cell.length_b   1.000
_cell.length_c   1.000
_cell.angle_alpha   90.00
_cell.angle_beta   90.00
_cell.angle_gamma   90.00
#
_symmetry.space_group_name_H-M   'P 1'
#
loop_
_entity.id
_entity.type
_entity.pdbx_description
1 polymer ?
#
loop_
_entity_poly.entity_id
_entity_poly.type
_entity_poly.pdbx_seq_one_letter_code
_entity_poly.pdbx_strand_id
1 'polypeptide(L)'
;MYKMLTAAALSIMLNRSLIIGQTRGKYPFGDYISYSNLTFTLKEIKHLWRKNNCVKKYKRQLVMRIDDFEKPAKTNALCSNWRDWDQPIIWFQGTTDAIGAQFFLKNVHSEMRSAAYELFGKPESLRSRPNIFGELMRVLISPSKDVEEAVNWVPDGVGEPDITLHMRMLMNRSVRVVQAALNCIRKAMHNLQLRSKPRVVVASDTQLKIFMPITHQFKTD
;
A
#
# COMPACT_ATOMS: atom_id res chain seq x y z
N MET A 1 4.61 -1.65 -3.45
CA MET A 1 3.40 -0.80 -3.39
C MET A 1 3.21 -0.08 -2.05
N TYR A 2 3.32 -0.73 -0.89
CA TYR A 2 3.06 -0.05 0.40
C TYR A 2 3.90 1.20 0.70
N LYS A 3 5.15 1.27 0.24
CA LYS A 3 5.98 2.49 0.33
C LYS A 3 5.34 3.69 -0.37
N MET A 4 4.78 3.47 -1.57
CA MET A 4 4.08 4.48 -2.35
C MET A 4 2.80 4.92 -1.65
N LEU A 5 1.98 3.98 -1.17
CA LEU A 5 0.74 4.32 -0.49
C LEU A 5 0.98 5.03 0.84
N THR A 6 2.05 4.68 1.55
CA THR A 6 2.52 5.41 2.73
C THR A 6 2.88 6.86 2.37
N ALA A 7 3.65 7.07 1.30
CA ALA A 7 3.97 8.41 0.82
C ALA A 7 2.72 9.21 0.39
N ALA A 8 1.73 8.54 -0.22
CA ALA A 8 0.47 9.16 -0.59
C ALA A 8 -0.39 9.57 0.62
N ALA A 9 -0.48 8.71 1.63
CA ALA A 9 -1.17 9.07 2.87
C ALA A 9 -0.50 10.28 3.54
N LEU A 10 0.84 10.32 3.55
CA LEU A 10 1.59 11.47 4.05
C LEU A 10 1.38 12.72 3.21
N SER A 11 1.28 12.60 1.89
CA SER A 11 1.04 13.75 1.02
C SER A 11 -0.31 14.38 1.31
N ILE A 12 -1.35 13.58 1.58
CA ILE A 12 -2.66 14.08 2.03
C ILE A 12 -2.55 14.72 3.41
N MET A 13 -1.97 14.01 4.39
CA MET A 13 -1.85 14.47 5.78
C MET A 13 -1.07 15.79 5.91
N LEU A 14 -0.08 16.00 5.03
CA LEU A 14 0.78 17.18 5.04
C LEU A 14 0.34 18.26 4.03
N ASN A 15 -0.74 18.02 3.28
CA ASN A 15 -1.18 18.87 2.17
C ASN A 15 -0.05 19.18 1.17
N ARG A 16 0.60 18.13 0.68
CA ARG A 16 1.73 18.17 -0.26
C ARG A 16 1.45 17.30 -1.47
N SER A 17 2.15 17.58 -2.56
CA SER A 17 2.10 16.74 -3.75
C SER A 17 2.90 15.45 -3.57
N LEU A 18 2.40 14.36 -4.16
CA LEU A 18 3.08 13.07 -4.17
C LEU A 18 4.14 13.03 -5.28
N ILE A 19 5.37 12.64 -4.93
CA ILE A 19 6.45 12.42 -5.90
C ILE A 19 6.76 10.92 -5.96
N ILE A 20 6.72 10.35 -7.16
CA ILE A 20 7.15 8.97 -7.42
C ILE A 20 8.54 8.99 -8.03
N GLY A 21 9.48 8.35 -7.34
CA GLY A 21 10.84 8.15 -7.84
C GLY A 21 10.84 7.19 -9.03
N GLN A 22 11.48 7.60 -10.12
CA GLN A 22 11.70 6.76 -11.29
C GLN A 22 13.14 6.24 -11.32
N THR A 23 13.32 4.98 -11.71
CA THR A 23 14.64 4.38 -11.93
C THR A 23 14.85 4.22 -13.42
N ARG A 24 15.92 4.84 -13.97
CA ARG A 24 16.20 4.87 -15.42
C ARG A 24 14.99 5.32 -16.27
N GLY A 25 14.22 6.28 -15.75
CA GLY A 25 13.03 6.82 -16.43
C GLY A 25 11.76 5.96 -16.34
N LYS A 26 11.81 4.80 -15.67
CA LYS A 26 10.64 3.93 -15.48
C LYS A 26 10.01 4.12 -14.11
N TYR A 27 8.69 4.12 -14.08
CA TYR A 27 7.92 4.03 -12.83
C TYR A 27 8.10 2.65 -12.17
N PRO A 28 8.07 2.57 -10.83
CA PRO A 28 8.08 1.28 -10.15
C PRO A 28 6.89 0.43 -10.60
N PHE A 29 7.11 -0.82 -11.00
CA PHE A 29 6.06 -1.72 -11.51
C PHE A 29 5.37 -1.22 -12.80
N GLY A 30 5.98 -0.28 -13.56
CA GLY A 30 5.35 0.33 -14.74
C GLY A 30 4.98 -0.65 -15.87
N ASP A 31 5.53 -1.87 -15.85
CA ASP A 31 5.15 -2.93 -16.79
C ASP A 31 3.82 -3.62 -16.40
N TYR A 32 3.38 -3.48 -15.14
CA TYR A 32 2.19 -4.16 -14.57
C TYR A 32 1.08 -3.19 -14.14
N ILE A 33 1.42 -1.95 -13.80
CA ILE A 33 0.48 -0.93 -13.34
C ILE A 33 0.77 0.41 -14.00
N SER A 34 -0.29 1.17 -14.20
CA SER A 34 -0.24 2.58 -14.62
C SER A 34 -0.47 3.48 -13.41
N TYR A 35 0.18 4.65 -13.39
CA TYR A 35 0.02 5.65 -12.33
C TYR A 35 -0.91 6.76 -12.79
N SER A 36 -1.73 7.27 -11.88
CA SER A 36 -2.57 8.45 -12.13
C SER A 36 -1.73 9.71 -12.39
N ASN A 37 -2.35 10.69 -13.06
CA ASN A 37 -1.79 12.01 -13.31
C ASN A 37 -1.77 12.93 -12.06
N LEU A 38 -2.16 12.42 -10.89
CA LEU A 38 -2.11 13.13 -9.61
C LEU A 38 -0.71 13.10 -8.97
N THR A 39 0.24 12.43 -9.60
CA THR A 39 1.60 12.25 -9.10
C THR A 39 2.60 13.02 -9.96
N PHE A 40 3.73 13.40 -9.34
CA PHE A 40 4.85 14.01 -10.03
C PHE A 40 6.05 13.07 -10.05
N THR A 41 6.91 13.25 -11.05
CA THR A 41 8.26 12.71 -11.06
C THR A 41 9.26 13.76 -10.57
N LEU A 42 10.42 13.31 -10.07
CA LEU A 42 11.52 14.23 -9.75
C LEU A 42 11.97 15.04 -10.98
N LYS A 43 11.84 14.49 -12.19
CA LYS A 43 12.18 15.18 -13.44
C LYS A 43 11.22 16.35 -13.69
N GLU A 44 9.92 16.14 -13.54
CA GLU A 44 8.89 17.17 -13.67
C GLU A 44 9.06 18.25 -12.61
N ILE A 45 9.26 17.88 -11.34
CA ILE A 45 9.49 18.87 -10.27
C ILE A 45 10.71 19.73 -10.58
N LYS A 46 11.84 19.13 -10.98
CA LYS A 46 13.05 19.89 -11.38
C LYS A 46 12.78 20.83 -12.57
N HIS A 47 12.02 20.36 -13.55
CA HIS A 47 11.64 21.17 -14.71
C HIS A 47 10.75 22.34 -14.31
N LEU A 48 9.68 22.10 -13.55
CA LEU A 48 8.76 23.13 -13.06
C LEU A 48 9.48 24.15 -12.16
N TRP A 49 10.43 23.71 -11.32
CA TRP A 49 11.20 24.59 -10.46
C TRP A 49 12.05 25.60 -11.26
N ARG A 50 12.68 25.12 -12.34
CA ARG A 50 13.44 25.95 -13.27
C ARG A 50 12.53 26.87 -14.07
N LYS A 51 11.47 26.32 -14.67
CA LYS A 51 10.50 27.06 -15.49
C LYS A 51 9.89 28.24 -14.73
N ASN A 52 9.60 28.05 -13.44
CA ASN A 52 9.01 29.10 -12.59
C ASN A 52 10.04 29.99 -11.89
N ASN A 53 11.34 29.82 -12.16
CA ASN A 53 12.43 30.60 -11.56
C ASN A 53 12.34 30.66 -10.02
N CYS A 54 11.96 29.55 -9.37
CA CYS A 54 11.61 29.56 -7.95
C CYS A 54 12.74 30.07 -7.03
N VAL A 55 13.99 29.80 -7.40
CA VAL A 55 15.18 30.29 -6.67
C VAL A 55 15.26 31.82 -6.73
N LYS A 56 15.05 32.43 -7.89
CA LYS A 56 15.17 33.88 -8.07
C LYS A 56 13.93 34.60 -7.53
N LYS A 57 12.74 34.10 -7.87
CA LYS A 57 11.44 34.74 -7.59
C LYS A 57 10.99 34.56 -6.14
N TYR A 58 11.14 33.35 -5.59
CA TYR A 58 10.65 33.03 -4.25
C TYR A 58 11.76 32.80 -3.22
N LYS A 59 13.04 32.90 -3.63
CA LYS A 59 14.21 32.60 -2.77
C LYS A 59 14.18 31.19 -2.17
N ARG A 60 13.47 30.26 -2.83
CA ARG A 60 13.32 28.86 -2.38
C ARG A 60 14.21 27.94 -3.19
N GLN A 61 15.17 27.32 -2.50
CA GLN A 61 16.01 26.27 -3.08
C GLN A 61 15.25 24.95 -3.17
N LEU A 62 15.50 24.17 -4.23
CA LEU A 62 14.96 22.83 -4.36
C LEU A 62 15.81 21.85 -3.54
N VAL A 63 15.60 21.85 -2.23
CA VAL A 63 16.29 20.95 -1.30
C VAL A 63 15.39 19.80 -0.87
N MET A 64 16.00 18.65 -0.59
CA MET A 64 15.33 17.46 -0.12
C MET A 64 15.76 17.18 1.32
N ARG A 65 14.80 17.04 2.22
CA ARG A 65 15.01 16.52 3.56
C ARG A 65 14.74 15.03 3.57
N ILE A 66 15.66 14.26 4.14
CA ILE A 66 15.50 12.82 4.32
C ILE A 66 15.18 12.58 5.79
N ASP A 67 14.10 11.84 6.04
CA ASP A 67 13.78 11.28 7.34
C ASP A 67 13.94 9.76 7.26
N ASP A 68 14.95 9.21 7.94
CA ASP A 68 15.32 7.80 7.80
C ASP A 68 14.68 6.98 8.91
N PHE A 69 13.55 6.35 8.59
CA PHE A 69 12.75 5.57 9.53
C PHE A 69 13.45 4.32 10.05
N GLU A 70 14.36 3.74 9.26
CA GLU A 70 15.13 2.56 9.67
C GLU A 70 16.16 2.88 10.76
N LYS A 71 16.45 4.17 10.98
CA LYS A 71 17.42 4.63 11.98
C LYS A 71 16.70 5.47 13.04
N PRO A 72 16.41 4.92 14.24
CA PRO A 72 15.71 5.64 15.31
C PRO A 72 16.30 7.02 15.65
N ALA A 73 17.64 7.15 15.62
CA ALA A 73 18.33 8.42 15.88
C ALA A 73 18.22 9.45 14.74
N LYS A 74 17.67 9.08 13.58
CA LYS A 74 17.56 9.92 12.38
C LYS A 74 16.13 10.09 11.88
N THR A 75 15.15 9.52 12.58
CA THR A 75 13.73 9.72 12.27
C THR A 75 13.10 10.74 13.20
N ASN A 76 12.30 11.62 12.62
CA ASN A 76 11.52 12.63 13.30
C ASN A 76 10.02 12.34 13.19
N ALA A 77 9.64 11.13 12.74
CA ALA A 77 8.24 10.74 12.55
C ALA A 77 7.42 10.81 13.86
N LEU A 78 8.07 10.58 15.00
CA LEU A 78 7.44 10.65 16.32
C LEU A 78 7.59 12.02 16.99
N CYS A 79 8.73 12.70 16.81
CA CYS A 79 9.11 13.82 17.68
C CYS A 79 9.00 15.20 17.02
N SER A 80 8.66 15.29 15.73
CA SER A 80 8.59 16.57 15.02
C SER A 80 7.24 16.78 14.35
N ASN A 81 6.84 18.04 14.23
CA ASN A 81 5.74 18.46 13.39
C ASN A 81 6.22 18.68 11.95
N TRP A 82 5.88 17.72 11.07
CA TRP A 82 6.30 17.77 9.67
C TRP A 82 5.57 18.84 8.86
N ARG A 83 4.46 19.39 9.39
CA ARG A 83 3.75 20.50 8.76
C ARG A 83 4.56 21.80 8.81
N ASP A 84 5.47 21.92 9.77
CA ASP A 84 6.31 23.10 9.96
C ASP A 84 7.62 23.02 9.15
N TRP A 85 7.88 21.91 8.46
CA TRP A 85 9.10 21.74 7.67
C TRP A 85 9.05 22.60 6.41
N ASP A 86 10.00 23.51 6.28
CA ASP A 86 10.12 24.44 5.15
C ASP A 86 10.68 23.79 3.88
N GLN A 87 11.29 22.60 4.00
CA GLN A 87 11.88 21.91 2.85
C GLN A 87 10.79 21.53 1.84
N PRO A 88 11.01 21.80 0.53
CA PRO A 88 9.99 21.56 -0.48
C PRO A 88 9.79 20.07 -0.77
N ILE A 89 10.84 19.26 -0.62
CA ILE A 89 10.75 17.80 -0.77
C ILE A 89 11.08 17.13 0.55
N ILE A 90 10.22 16.21 0.97
CA ILE A 90 10.42 15.33 2.12
C ILE A 90 10.50 13.90 1.59
N TRP A 91 11.58 13.21 1.93
CA TRP A 91 11.75 11.79 1.63
C TRP A 91 11.70 11.01 2.93
N PHE A 92 10.58 10.31 3.16
CA PHE A 92 10.46 9.35 4.25
C PHE A 92 11.07 8.00 3.84
N GLN A 93 12.34 7.83 4.16
CA GLN A 93 13.13 6.66 3.80
C GLN A 93 12.89 5.51 4.79
N GLY A 94 13.04 4.27 4.33
CA GLY A 94 13.03 3.10 5.21
C GLY A 94 11.64 2.59 5.62
N THR A 95 10.55 3.22 5.16
CA THR A 95 9.22 2.65 5.31
C THR A 95 9.08 1.43 4.39
N THR A 96 8.92 0.24 4.96
CA THR A 96 8.82 -1.02 4.20
C THR A 96 7.46 -1.69 4.29
N ASP A 97 6.66 -1.35 5.30
CA ASP A 97 5.34 -1.92 5.56
C ASP A 97 4.19 -0.93 5.31
N ALA A 98 2.96 -1.41 5.47
CA ALA A 98 1.74 -0.60 5.41
C ALA A 98 1.52 0.27 6.66
N ILE A 99 2.51 0.35 7.57
CA ILE A 99 2.36 0.96 8.90
C ILE A 99 3.21 2.22 9.00
N GLY A 100 4.13 2.49 8.07
CA GLY A 100 5.00 3.68 8.07
C GLY A 100 4.28 4.99 8.39
N ALA A 101 3.15 5.30 7.73
CA ALA A 101 2.37 6.52 8.02
C ALA A 101 1.55 6.44 9.32
N GLN A 102 1.22 5.24 9.80
CA GLN A 102 0.51 5.07 11.07
C GLN A 102 1.37 5.41 12.28
N PHE A 103 2.70 5.49 12.15
CA PHE A 103 3.56 5.97 13.24
C PHE A 103 3.18 7.38 13.71
N PHE A 104 2.61 8.20 12.83
CA PHE A 104 2.14 9.55 13.18
C PHE A 104 0.94 9.55 14.13
N LEU A 105 0.22 8.43 14.29
CA LEU A 105 -0.80 8.27 15.35
C LEU A 105 -0.19 8.39 16.76
N LYS A 106 1.12 8.20 16.89
CA LYS A 106 1.89 8.29 18.14
C LYS A 106 2.81 9.50 18.19
N ASN A 107 2.69 10.44 17.25
CA ASN A 107 3.53 11.64 17.23
C ASN A 107 3.31 12.46 18.51
N VAL A 108 4.35 13.14 19.03
CA VAL A 108 4.26 13.96 20.24
C VAL A 108 3.42 15.23 20.04
N HIS A 109 3.36 15.74 18.81
CA HIS A 109 2.56 16.91 18.42
C HIS A 109 1.10 16.52 18.14
N SER A 110 0.17 17.20 18.78
CA SER A 110 -1.27 16.98 18.65
C SER A 110 -1.79 17.17 17.23
N GLU A 111 -1.22 18.12 16.49
CA GLU A 111 -1.65 18.49 15.14
C GLU A 111 -1.33 17.36 14.16
N MET A 112 -0.16 16.73 14.32
CA MET A 112 0.26 15.57 13.54
C MET A 112 -0.61 14.34 13.87
N ARG A 113 -0.87 14.08 15.16
CA ARG A 113 -1.77 12.98 15.55
C ARG A 113 -3.17 13.18 15.00
N SER A 114 -3.69 14.40 15.06
CA SER A 114 -5.04 14.72 14.57
C SER A 114 -5.16 14.48 13.07
N ALA A 115 -4.18 14.93 12.28
CA ALA A 115 -4.15 14.68 10.85
C ALA A 115 -4.02 13.17 10.53
N ALA A 116 -3.29 12.41 11.35
CA ALA A 116 -3.24 10.95 11.22
C ALA A 116 -4.59 10.28 11.59
N TYR A 117 -5.31 10.78 12.61
CA TYR A 117 -6.63 10.26 13.00
C TYR A 117 -7.67 10.46 11.90
N GLU A 118 -7.61 11.56 11.16
CA GLU A 118 -8.51 11.80 10.03
C GLU A 118 -8.37 10.73 8.93
N LEU A 119 -7.15 10.20 8.72
CA LEU A 119 -6.87 9.21 7.67
C LEU A 119 -6.95 7.76 8.15
N PHE A 120 -6.56 7.47 9.39
CA PHE A 120 -6.41 6.09 9.88
C PHE A 120 -7.42 5.72 10.98
N GLY A 121 -8.21 6.68 11.44
CA GLY A 121 -9.10 6.51 12.57
C GLY A 121 -8.40 6.67 13.91
N LYS A 122 -9.21 6.75 14.97
CA LYS A 122 -8.73 6.83 16.34
C LYS A 122 -8.40 5.43 16.86
N PRO A 123 -7.20 5.20 17.45
CA PRO A 123 -6.81 3.92 17.99
C PRO A 123 -7.82 3.34 18.99
N GLU A 124 -8.49 4.20 19.76
CA GLU A 124 -9.46 3.85 20.80
C GLU A 124 -10.81 3.37 20.23
N SER A 125 -11.09 3.64 18.95
CA SER A 125 -12.35 3.26 18.31
C SER A 125 -12.11 2.28 17.18
N LEU A 126 -12.36 0.99 17.45
CA LEU A 126 -12.21 -0.09 16.47
C LEU A 126 -13.11 0.09 15.23
N ARG A 127 -14.26 0.74 15.38
CA ARG A 127 -15.20 1.02 14.27
C ARG A 127 -14.73 2.15 13.36
N SER A 128 -13.68 2.88 13.75
CA SER A 128 -13.22 4.09 13.05
C SER A 128 -12.10 3.85 12.04
N ARG A 129 -11.73 2.61 11.71
CA ARG A 129 -10.56 2.31 10.84
C ARG A 129 -10.94 2.28 9.36
N PRO A 130 -10.77 3.37 8.58
CA PRO A 130 -11.06 3.38 7.16
C PRO A 130 -10.07 2.51 6.36
N ASN A 131 -10.50 2.03 5.19
CA ASN A 131 -9.65 1.35 4.22
C ASN A 131 -8.83 2.34 3.38
N ILE A 132 -8.02 3.18 4.03
CA ILE A 132 -7.28 4.26 3.35
C ILE A 132 -6.32 3.71 2.29
N PHE A 133 -5.64 2.58 2.55
CA PHE A 133 -4.73 1.99 1.59
C PHE A 133 -5.44 1.46 0.34
N GLY A 134 -6.62 0.86 0.49
CA GLY A 134 -7.44 0.45 -0.64
C GLY A 134 -7.93 1.63 -1.47
N GLU A 135 -8.41 2.69 -0.82
CA GLU A 135 -8.86 3.90 -1.52
C GLU A 135 -7.72 4.61 -2.24
N LEU A 136 -6.56 4.75 -1.60
CA LEU A 136 -5.36 5.31 -2.24
C LEU A 136 -4.90 4.45 -3.42
N MET A 137 -4.94 3.13 -3.28
CA MET A 137 -4.58 2.22 -4.37
C MET A 137 -5.52 2.41 -5.56
N ARG A 138 -6.83 2.46 -5.32
CA ARG A 138 -7.87 2.67 -6.33
C ARG A 138 -7.71 3.99 -7.09
N VAL A 139 -7.31 5.06 -6.40
CA VAL A 139 -7.14 6.39 -7.01
C VAL A 139 -5.80 6.53 -7.74
N LEU A 140 -4.74 5.93 -7.21
CA LEU A 140 -3.39 6.21 -7.68
C LEU A 140 -2.91 5.28 -8.78
N ILE A 141 -3.39 4.05 -8.81
CA ILE A 141 -2.89 3.04 -9.75
C ILE A 141 -4.03 2.25 -10.39
N SER A 142 -3.79 1.85 -11.63
CA SER A 142 -4.66 0.94 -12.37
C SER A 142 -3.83 -0.22 -12.93
N PRO A 143 -4.37 -1.44 -13.01
CA PRO A 143 -3.67 -2.55 -13.65
C PRO A 143 -3.39 -2.22 -15.13
N SER A 144 -2.33 -2.79 -15.67
CA SER A 144 -2.15 -2.85 -17.13
C SER A 144 -3.19 -3.79 -17.73
N LYS A 145 -3.43 -3.65 -19.04
CA LYS A 145 -4.37 -4.50 -19.78
C LYS A 145 -4.05 -5.99 -19.59
N ASP A 146 -2.79 -6.37 -19.69
CA ASP A 146 -2.35 -7.76 -19.52
C ASP A 146 -2.64 -8.29 -18.11
N VAL A 147 -2.46 -7.44 -17.08
CA VAL A 147 -2.77 -7.81 -15.69
C VAL A 147 -4.27 -7.92 -15.48
N GLU A 148 -5.05 -6.99 -16.03
CA GLU A 148 -6.51 -7.01 -15.97
C GLU A 148 -7.07 -8.26 -16.67
N GLU A 149 -6.58 -8.59 -17.87
CA GLU A 149 -6.95 -9.81 -18.59
C GLU A 149 -6.58 -11.07 -17.80
N ALA A 150 -5.37 -11.13 -17.22
CA ALA A 150 -4.95 -12.27 -16.41
C ALA A 150 -5.81 -12.44 -15.16
N VAL A 151 -6.20 -11.35 -14.49
CA VAL A 151 -7.08 -11.39 -13.31
C VAL A 151 -8.50 -11.79 -13.72
N ASN A 152 -9.01 -11.28 -14.82
CA ASN A 152 -10.35 -11.58 -15.34
C ASN A 152 -10.45 -12.99 -15.94
N TRP A 153 -9.33 -13.58 -16.35
CA TRP A 153 -9.27 -14.97 -16.81
C TRP A 153 -9.48 -15.98 -15.66
N VAL A 154 -8.98 -15.68 -14.45
CA VAL A 154 -9.11 -16.59 -13.28
C VAL A 154 -10.56 -16.98 -12.95
N PRO A 155 -11.54 -16.07 -12.93
CA PRO A 155 -12.93 -16.44 -12.70
C PRO A 155 -13.61 -17.14 -13.88
N ASP A 156 -12.99 -17.22 -15.07
CA ASP A 156 -13.45 -17.92 -16.29
C ASP A 156 -14.95 -17.72 -16.60
N GLY A 157 -15.47 -16.51 -16.41
CA GLY A 157 -16.90 -16.20 -16.62
C GLY A 157 -17.86 -16.75 -15.55
N VAL A 158 -17.38 -17.47 -14.55
CA VAL A 158 -18.18 -18.11 -13.48
C VAL A 158 -18.54 -17.12 -12.35
N GLY A 159 -18.05 -15.88 -12.40
CA GLY A 159 -18.29 -14.82 -11.40
C GLY A 159 -17.24 -14.77 -10.29
N GLU A 160 -17.38 -13.82 -9.36
CA GLU A 160 -16.43 -13.60 -8.25
C GLU A 160 -16.34 -14.82 -7.29
N PRO A 161 -15.17 -15.09 -6.70
CA PRO A 161 -15.02 -16.19 -5.74
C PRO A 161 -15.68 -15.85 -4.40
N ASP A 162 -16.24 -16.88 -3.73
CA ASP A 162 -16.79 -16.73 -2.38
C ASP A 162 -15.69 -16.40 -1.35
N ILE A 163 -14.49 -16.98 -1.54
CA ILE A 163 -13.36 -16.81 -0.64
C ILE A 163 -12.07 -16.67 -1.46
N THR A 164 -11.32 -15.60 -1.20
CA THR A 164 -9.94 -15.44 -1.71
C THR A 164 -8.94 -15.68 -0.60
N LEU A 165 -8.04 -16.64 -0.79
CA LEU A 165 -6.98 -16.99 0.14
C LEU A 165 -5.62 -16.55 -0.42
N HIS A 166 -5.07 -15.46 0.12
CA HIS A 166 -3.71 -15.04 -0.18
C HIS A 166 -2.72 -15.67 0.80
N MET A 167 -1.81 -16.50 0.29
CA MET A 167 -0.82 -17.22 1.08
C MET A 167 0.60 -16.83 0.67
N ARG A 168 1.38 -16.35 1.64
CA ARG A 168 2.81 -16.11 1.48
C ARG A 168 3.58 -16.91 2.53
N MET A 169 4.43 -17.82 2.11
CA MET A 169 5.21 -18.67 3.03
C MET A 169 6.66 -18.18 3.08
N LEU A 170 7.10 -17.73 4.26
CA LEU A 170 8.47 -17.26 4.48
C LEU A 170 9.48 -18.39 4.73
N MET A 171 8.99 -19.60 5.02
CA MET A 171 9.77 -20.80 5.38
C MET A 171 9.25 -22.02 4.61
N ASN A 172 10.08 -23.06 4.48
CA ASN A 172 9.74 -24.19 3.63
C ASN A 172 8.57 -25.03 4.18
N ARG A 173 7.78 -25.53 3.22
CA ARG A 173 6.56 -26.36 3.26
C ARG A 173 6.35 -27.15 4.56
N SER A 174 5.34 -26.78 5.34
CA SER A 174 4.81 -27.66 6.38
C SER A 174 3.34 -27.97 6.12
N VAL A 175 2.95 -29.23 6.35
CA VAL A 175 1.55 -29.69 6.32
C VAL A 175 0.67 -28.87 7.27
N ARG A 176 1.25 -28.32 8.34
CA ARG A 176 0.56 -27.45 9.30
C ARG A 176 -0.02 -26.19 8.65
N VAL A 177 0.63 -25.64 7.62
CA VAL A 177 0.13 -24.44 6.93
C VAL A 177 -1.14 -24.75 6.13
N VAL A 178 -1.17 -25.90 5.46
CA VAL A 178 -2.35 -26.36 4.73
C VAL A 178 -3.51 -26.57 5.71
N GLN A 179 -3.26 -27.23 6.84
CA GLN A 179 -4.31 -27.44 7.85
C GLN A 179 -4.84 -26.12 8.43
N ALA A 180 -3.94 -25.16 8.70
CA ALA A 180 -4.33 -23.83 9.17
C ALA A 180 -5.20 -23.10 8.14
N ALA A 181 -4.84 -23.16 6.85
CA ALA A 181 -5.65 -22.60 5.77
C ALA A 181 -7.04 -23.24 5.69
N LEU A 182 -7.12 -24.58 5.74
CA LEU A 182 -8.40 -25.31 5.73
C LEU A 182 -9.29 -24.92 6.92
N ASN A 183 -8.71 -24.85 8.12
CA ASN A 183 -9.45 -24.43 9.31
C ASN A 183 -9.94 -22.97 9.20
N CYS A 184 -9.12 -22.09 8.63
CA CYS A 184 -9.50 -20.70 8.36
C CYS A 184 -10.67 -20.61 7.37
N ILE A 185 -10.62 -21.36 6.27
CA ILE A 185 -11.70 -21.41 5.27
C ILE A 185 -12.99 -21.90 5.92
N ARG A 186 -12.96 -22.99 6.70
CA ARG A 186 -14.15 -23.50 7.40
C ARG A 186 -14.76 -22.47 8.34
N LYS A 187 -13.92 -21.74 9.08
CA LYS A 187 -14.38 -20.66 9.96
C LYS A 187 -14.99 -19.50 9.16
N ALA A 188 -14.40 -19.14 8.03
CA ALA A 188 -14.93 -18.11 7.14
C ALA A 188 -16.28 -18.52 6.55
N MET A 189 -16.42 -19.77 6.07
CA MET A 189 -17.69 -20.31 5.58
C MET A 189 -18.79 -20.24 6.64
N HIS A 190 -18.49 -20.64 7.87
CA HIS A 190 -19.44 -20.56 8.98
C HIS A 190 -19.87 -19.10 9.25
N ASN A 191 -18.92 -18.17 9.31
CA ASN A 191 -19.20 -16.76 9.55
C ASN A 191 -19.99 -16.09 8.41
N LEU A 192 -19.73 -16.48 7.17
CA LEU A 192 -20.44 -16.02 5.98
C LEU A 192 -21.75 -16.79 5.72
N GLN A 193 -22.08 -17.78 6.57
CA GLN A 193 -23.26 -18.65 6.44
C GLN A 193 -23.37 -19.31 5.06
N LEU A 194 -22.23 -19.64 4.44
CA LEU A 194 -22.20 -20.29 3.13
C LEU A 194 -22.76 -21.71 3.27
N ARG A 195 -23.88 -21.98 2.59
CA ARG A 195 -24.59 -23.27 2.66
C ARG A 195 -24.09 -24.31 1.65
N SER A 196 -23.41 -23.85 0.60
CA SER A 196 -22.80 -24.68 -0.44
C SER A 196 -21.28 -24.72 -0.32
N LYS A 197 -20.65 -25.63 -1.07
CA LYS A 197 -19.19 -25.70 -1.20
C LYS A 197 -18.70 -24.37 -1.83
N PRO A 198 -17.82 -23.60 -1.17
CA PRO A 198 -17.41 -22.28 -1.65
C PRO A 198 -16.41 -22.41 -2.79
N ARG A 199 -16.47 -21.48 -3.75
CA ARG A 199 -15.37 -21.25 -4.68
C ARG A 199 -14.25 -20.52 -3.97
N VAL A 200 -13.12 -21.21 -3.86
CA VAL A 200 -11.91 -20.68 -3.21
C VAL A 200 -10.84 -20.40 -4.26
N VAL A 201 -10.42 -19.14 -4.38
CA VAL A 201 -9.25 -18.75 -5.17
C VAL A 201 -8.04 -18.65 -4.26
N VAL A 202 -6.95 -19.32 -4.62
CA VAL A 202 -5.70 -19.30 -3.86
C VAL A 202 -4.65 -18.51 -4.64
N ALA A 203 -4.20 -17.40 -4.07
CA ALA A 203 -3.06 -16.63 -4.58
C ALA A 203 -1.83 -16.96 -3.73
N SER A 204 -0.79 -17.54 -4.32
CA SER A 204 0.46 -17.83 -3.60
C SER A 204 1.68 -17.71 -4.48
N ASP A 205 2.80 -17.27 -3.89
CA ASP A 205 4.13 -17.30 -4.48
C ASP A 205 4.80 -18.68 -4.40
N THR A 206 4.19 -19.64 -3.70
CA THR A 206 4.73 -20.99 -3.53
C THR A 206 4.03 -22.02 -4.42
N GLN A 207 4.78 -23.03 -4.87
CA GLN A 207 4.29 -24.07 -5.80
C GLN A 207 2.96 -24.71 -5.36
N LEU A 208 2.03 -24.78 -6.32
CA LEU A 208 0.66 -25.30 -6.18
C LEU A 208 0.55 -26.73 -5.62
N LYS A 209 1.58 -27.57 -5.78
CA LYS A 209 1.57 -28.97 -5.31
C LYS A 209 1.29 -29.09 -3.80
N ILE A 210 1.67 -28.10 -3.00
CA ILE A 210 1.43 -28.08 -1.55
C ILE A 210 -0.05 -27.83 -1.25
N PHE A 211 -0.73 -27.09 -2.13
CA PHE A 211 -2.10 -26.62 -1.95
C PHE A 211 -3.14 -27.49 -2.65
N MET A 212 -2.70 -28.57 -3.33
CA MET A 212 -3.59 -29.58 -3.90
C MET A 212 -4.68 -30.07 -2.93
N PRO A 213 -4.42 -30.28 -1.62
CA PRO A 213 -5.47 -30.64 -0.69
C PRO A 213 -6.56 -29.57 -0.52
N ILE A 214 -6.20 -28.28 -0.61
CA ILE A 214 -7.14 -27.16 -0.54
C ILE A 214 -7.96 -27.09 -1.83
N THR A 215 -7.30 -27.13 -2.98
CA THR A 215 -7.98 -27.04 -4.27
C THR A 215 -8.84 -28.26 -4.55
N HIS A 216 -8.45 -29.48 -4.14
CA HIS A 216 -9.26 -30.68 -4.30
C HIS A 216 -10.46 -30.69 -3.35
N GLN A 217 -10.30 -30.19 -2.13
CA GLN A 217 -11.39 -30.12 -1.17
C GLN A 217 -12.43 -29.07 -1.53
N PHE A 218 -12.09 -28.05 -2.34
CA PHE A 218 -12.97 -26.91 -2.64
C PHE A 218 -13.23 -26.63 -4.14
N LYS A 219 -12.55 -27.28 -5.09
CA LYS A 219 -12.96 -27.23 -6.50
C LYS A 219 -14.28 -27.97 -6.70
N THR A 220 -15.15 -27.37 -7.51
CA THR A 220 -16.10 -28.08 -8.38
C THR A 220 -15.40 -28.31 -9.72
N ASP A 221 -15.75 -29.41 -10.40
CA ASP A 221 -15.34 -29.68 -11.78
C ASP A 221 -15.63 -28.50 -12.72
#